data_AF-A0A930FMY5-F1
#
_entry.id   AF-A0A930FMY5-F1
#
_cell.length_a   1.000
_cell.length_b   1.000
_cell.length_c   1.000
_cell.angle_alpha   90.00
_cell.angle_beta   90.00
_cell.angle_gamma   90.00
#
_symmetry.space_group_name_H-M   'P 1'
#
loop_
_entity.id
_entity.type
_entity.pdbx_description
1 polymer ?
#
loop_
_entity_poly.entity_id
_entity_poly.type
_entity_poly.pdbx_seq_one_letter_code
_entity_poly.pdbx_strand_id
1 'polypeptide(L)'
;MKPTTSRLIFIDIIRAFAICMMLEGHFIDGLLAPEYRDENNLIFSTWLYIRGMTAPVFFTVSGFIFTYLLIREQNPEKMGWNHVRVQKGVRRGISLVFIAYLLRANIFNLFSDMTDMNVRKVDVLHCIGFSLLFLIAFYLASYKRKSHYLLPVFLLMI
;
A
#
# COMPACT_ATOMS: atom_id res chain seq x y z
N MET A 1 -15.59 -16.24 28.85
CA MET A 1 -14.33 -16.56 28.11
C MET A 1 -14.11 -15.48 27.06
N LYS A 2 -12.97 -14.76 27.11
CA LYS A 2 -12.60 -13.81 26.04
C LYS A 2 -12.43 -14.62 24.75
N PRO A 3 -13.08 -14.27 23.63
CA PRO A 3 -12.84 -14.96 22.38
C PRO A 3 -11.36 -14.78 22.04
N THR A 4 -10.64 -15.90 21.91
CA THR A 4 -9.28 -15.91 21.38
C THR A 4 -9.39 -15.46 19.93
N THR A 5 -9.09 -14.18 19.67
CA THR A 5 -8.98 -13.66 18.32
C THR A 5 -7.88 -14.45 17.62
N SER A 6 -8.26 -15.48 16.85
CA SER A 6 -7.32 -16.23 16.01
C SER A 6 -6.60 -15.23 15.12
N ARG A 7 -5.29 -15.06 15.37
CA ARG A 7 -4.44 -14.24 14.51
C ARG A 7 -4.49 -14.85 13.11
N LEU A 8 -4.64 -14.01 12.11
CA LEU A 8 -4.70 -14.45 10.73
C LEU A 8 -3.27 -14.67 10.23
N ILE A 9 -2.72 -15.84 10.56
CA ILE A 9 -1.33 -16.23 10.24
C ILE A 9 -1.03 -16.05 8.75
N PHE A 10 -1.99 -16.39 7.88
CA PHE A 10 -1.89 -16.17 6.43
C PHE A 10 -1.60 -14.70 6.06
N ILE A 11 -2.27 -13.76 6.72
CA ILE A 11 -2.07 -12.33 6.44
C ILE A 11 -0.68 -11.90 6.88
N ASP A 12 -0.19 -12.40 8.02
CA ASP A 12 1.13 -12.06 8.53
C ASP A 12 2.24 -12.67 7.64
N ILE A 13 2.06 -13.89 7.13
CA ILE A 13 2.98 -14.52 6.15
C ILE A 13 3.03 -13.71 4.86
N ILE A 14 1.88 -13.31 4.32
CA ILE A 14 1.84 -12.51 3.09
C ILE A 14 2.57 -11.18 3.28
N ARG A 15 2.35 -10.49 4.42
CA ARG A 15 3.07 -9.23 4.68
C ARG A 15 4.57 -9.44 4.78
N ALA A 16 5.02 -10.51 5.44
CA ALA A 16 6.44 -10.83 5.55
C ALA A 16 7.03 -11.10 4.15
N PHE A 17 6.37 -11.93 3.35
CA PHE A 17 6.78 -12.21 1.97
C PHE A 17 6.87 -10.93 1.13
N ALA A 18 5.87 -10.07 1.23
CA ALA A 18 5.80 -8.81 0.49
C ALA A 18 6.96 -7.86 0.85
N ILE A 19 7.34 -7.79 2.13
CA ILE A 19 8.51 -7.03 2.59
C ILE A 19 9.81 -7.67 2.08
N CYS A 20 9.93 -8.99 2.14
CA CYS A 20 11.11 -9.71 1.63
C CYS A 20 11.33 -9.44 0.13
N MET A 21 10.29 -9.54 -0.69
CA MET A 21 10.37 -9.29 -2.13
C MET A 21 10.78 -7.84 -2.45
N MET A 22 10.27 -6.87 -1.69
CA MET A 22 10.62 -5.46 -1.87
C MET A 22 12.07 -5.18 -1.45
N LEU A 23 12.51 -5.82 -0.35
CA LEU A 23 13.86 -5.69 0.18
C LEU A 23 14.88 -6.32 -0.78
N GLU A 24 14.67 -7.57 -1.17
CA GLU A 24 15.51 -8.30 -2.13
C GLU A 24 15.76 -7.49 -3.42
N GLY A 25 14.71 -6.92 -4.00
CA GLY A 25 14.80 -6.12 -5.22
C GLY A 25 15.70 -4.88 -5.10
N HIS A 26 15.69 -4.20 -3.94
CA HIS A 26 16.55 -3.05 -3.68
C HIS A 26 17.97 -3.45 -3.30
N PHE A 27 18.15 -4.54 -2.55
CA PHE A 27 19.47 -5.02 -2.16
C PHE A 27 20.27 -5.55 -3.36
N ILE A 28 19.65 -6.37 -4.21
CA ILE A 28 20.33 -6.91 -5.40
C ILE A 28 20.65 -5.78 -6.38
N ASP A 29 19.75 -4.82 -6.60
CA ASP A 29 20.05 -3.67 -7.46
C ASP A 29 21.20 -2.82 -6.93
N GLY A 30 21.25 -2.58 -5.62
CA GLY A 30 22.29 -1.77 -4.99
C GLY A 30 23.65 -2.46 -4.89
N LEU A 31 23.69 -3.78 -4.76
CA LEU A 31 24.94 -4.55 -4.59
C LEU A 31 25.50 -5.08 -5.92
N LEU A 32 24.65 -5.29 -6.93
CA LEU A 32 25.07 -5.85 -8.20
C LEU A 32 25.78 -4.79 -9.04
N ALA A 33 27.07 -5.02 -9.30
CA ALA A 33 27.88 -4.15 -10.13
C ALA A 33 27.33 -4.06 -11.57
N PRO A 34 27.50 -2.93 -12.28
CA PRO A 34 26.96 -2.73 -13.63
C PRO A 34 27.39 -3.80 -14.64
N GLU A 35 28.58 -4.37 -14.46
CA GLU A 35 29.17 -5.42 -15.31
C GLU A 35 28.36 -6.72 -15.33
N TYR A 36 27.58 -6.99 -14.27
CA TYR A 36 26.75 -8.20 -14.17
C TYR A 36 25.28 -7.95 -14.56
N ARG A 37 24.93 -6.72 -14.98
CA ARG A 37 23.58 -6.37 -15.45
C ARG A 37 23.44 -6.66 -16.95
N ASP A 38 23.58 -7.92 -17.32
CA ASP A 38 23.42 -8.36 -18.71
C ASP A 38 21.99 -8.88 -18.95
N GLU A 39 21.22 -8.14 -19.74
CA GLU A 39 19.85 -8.53 -20.13
C GLU A 39 19.81 -9.79 -21.01
N ASN A 40 20.93 -10.19 -21.62
CA ASN A 40 21.03 -11.42 -22.38
C ASN A 40 21.15 -12.66 -21.48
N ASN A 41 21.51 -12.48 -20.21
CA ASN A 41 21.53 -13.57 -19.25
C ASN A 41 20.10 -13.87 -18.77
N LEU A 42 19.62 -15.08 -19.05
CA LEU A 42 18.29 -15.55 -18.66
C LEU A 42 17.99 -15.36 -17.16
N ILE A 43 19.02 -15.52 -16.30
CA ILE A 43 18.87 -15.39 -14.85
C ILE A 43 18.59 -13.93 -14.46
N PHE A 44 19.37 -12.99 -15.01
CA PHE A 44 19.21 -11.56 -14.73
C PHE A 44 17.91 -11.01 -15.32
N SER A 45 17.57 -11.42 -16.55
CA SER A 45 16.31 -11.02 -17.21
C SER A 45 15.07 -11.50 -16.44
N THR A 46 15.08 -12.75 -15.98
CA THR A 46 13.98 -13.30 -15.14
C THR A 46 13.87 -12.55 -13.82
N TRP A 47 15.01 -12.27 -13.16
CA TRP A 47 15.02 -11.49 -11.93
C TRP A 47 14.51 -10.06 -12.14
N LEU A 48 14.92 -9.39 -13.21
CA LEU A 48 14.48 -8.04 -13.57
C LEU A 48 12.97 -7.99 -13.78
N TYR A 49 12.41 -8.99 -14.47
CA TYR A 49 10.97 -9.14 -14.66
C TYR A 49 10.23 -9.32 -13.33
N ILE A 50 10.67 -10.26 -12.49
CA ILE A 50 10.07 -10.51 -11.18
C ILE A 50 10.13 -9.23 -10.32
N ARG A 51 11.26 -8.54 -10.29
CA ARG A 51 11.45 -7.27 -9.58
C ARG A 51 10.46 -6.20 -10.06
N GLY A 52 10.28 -6.06 -11.37
CA GLY A 52 9.31 -5.11 -11.94
C GLY A 52 7.88 -5.41 -11.53
N MET A 53 7.52 -6.69 -11.43
CA MET A 53 6.17 -7.14 -11.04
C MET A 53 5.91 -7.07 -9.53
N THR A 54 6.95 -7.05 -8.70
CA THR A 54 6.82 -7.03 -7.23
C THR A 54 6.02 -5.84 -6.72
N ALA A 55 6.24 -4.63 -7.24
CA ALA A 55 5.55 -3.44 -6.75
C ALA A 55 4.02 -3.45 -7.05
N PRO A 56 3.55 -3.73 -8.28
CA PRO A 56 2.12 -3.90 -8.57
C PRO A 56 1.44 -5.00 -7.74
N VAL A 57 2.11 -6.15 -7.56
CA VAL A 57 1.59 -7.27 -6.76
C VAL A 57 1.48 -6.87 -5.29
N PHE A 58 2.51 -6.21 -4.73
CA PHE A 58 2.52 -5.71 -3.37
C PHE A 58 1.34 -4.77 -3.10
N PHE A 59 1.11 -3.77 -3.97
CA PHE A 59 0.02 -2.82 -3.79
C PHE A 59 -1.35 -3.50 -3.87
N THR A 60 -1.53 -4.41 -4.83
CA THR A 60 -2.79 -5.13 -5.03
C THR A 60 -3.13 -6.00 -3.83
N VAL A 61 -2.17 -6.80 -3.36
CA VAL A 61 -2.37 -7.72 -2.23
C VAL A 61 -2.62 -6.96 -0.93
N SER A 62 -1.87 -5.87 -0.68
CA SER A 62 -2.04 -5.02 0.50
C SER A 62 -3.42 -4.35 0.51
N GLY A 63 -3.85 -3.78 -0.62
CA GLY A 63 -5.18 -3.18 -0.78
C GLY A 63 -6.31 -4.20 -0.62
N PHE A 64 -6.16 -5.39 -1.20
CA PHE A 64 -7.13 -6.48 -1.08
C PHE A 64 -7.28 -6.95 0.37
N ILE A 65 -6.17 -7.22 1.07
CA ILE A 65 -6.19 -7.63 2.49
C ILE A 65 -6.85 -6.57 3.35
N PHE A 66 -6.52 -5.29 3.14
CA PHE A 66 -7.13 -4.20 3.90
C PHE A 66 -8.64 -4.13 3.68
N THR A 67 -9.08 -4.22 2.43
CA THR A 67 -10.50 -4.20 2.04
C THR A 67 -11.23 -5.42 2.59
N TYR A 68 -10.64 -6.61 2.50
CA TYR A 68 -11.17 -7.84 3.09
C TYR A 68 -11.34 -7.72 4.61
N LEU A 69 -10.35 -7.19 5.32
CA LEU A 69 -10.42 -6.95 6.76
C LEU A 69 -11.44 -5.86 7.15
N LEU A 70 -11.78 -4.97 6.22
CA LEU A 70 -12.79 -3.94 6.40
C LEU A 70 -14.20 -4.51 6.21
N ILE A 71 -14.41 -5.33 5.17
CA ILE A 71 -15.71 -5.95 4.84
C ILE A 71 -16.06 -7.09 5.81
N ARG A 72 -15.07 -7.90 6.21
CA ARG A 72 -15.27 -9.04 7.13
C ARG A 72 -15.76 -8.60 8.51
N GLU A 73 -15.51 -7.37 8.92
CA GLU A 73 -16.08 -6.87 10.18
C GLU A 73 -17.57 -6.55 10.00
N GLN A 74 -18.41 -7.57 10.23
CA GLN A 74 -19.87 -7.51 10.05
C GLN A 74 -20.64 -7.04 11.30
N ASN A 75 -19.99 -6.41 12.29
CA ASN A 75 -20.67 -5.94 13.50
C ASN A 75 -21.56 -4.72 13.18
N PRO A 76 -22.91 -4.86 13.16
CA PRO A 76 -23.82 -3.80 12.70
C PRO A 76 -23.79 -2.55 13.61
N GLU A 77 -23.51 -2.73 14.90
CA GLU A 77 -23.47 -1.63 15.89
C GLU A 77 -22.20 -0.75 15.80
N LYS A 78 -21.23 -1.13 14.97
CA LYS A 78 -19.95 -0.40 14.79
C LYS A 78 -19.68 -0.02 13.34
N MET A 79 -20.71 0.01 12.50
CA MET A 79 -20.59 0.37 11.08
C MET A 79 -20.52 1.90 10.86
N GLY A 80 -19.78 2.32 9.83
CA GLY A 80 -19.57 3.73 9.48
C GLY A 80 -18.35 4.38 10.14
N TRP A 81 -18.46 5.66 10.51
CA TRP A 81 -17.37 6.46 11.10
C TRP A 81 -16.94 6.02 12.50
N ASN A 82 -17.79 5.24 13.18
CA ASN A 82 -17.51 4.68 14.51
C ASN A 82 -16.67 3.39 14.45
N HIS A 83 -16.31 2.93 13.24
CA HIS A 83 -15.46 1.77 13.10
C HIS A 83 -14.01 2.13 13.45
N VAL A 84 -13.49 1.56 14.55
CA VAL A 84 -12.12 1.78 15.03
C VAL A 84 -11.08 1.50 13.92
N ARG A 85 -11.35 0.59 12.99
CA ARG A 85 -10.44 0.26 11.88
C ARG A 85 -10.44 1.33 10.78
N VAL A 86 -11.57 2.01 10.54
CA VAL A 86 -11.65 3.14 9.59
C VAL A 86 -10.81 4.30 10.13
N GLN A 87 -10.99 4.67 11.40
CA GLN A 87 -10.22 5.76 12.01
C GLN A 87 -8.71 5.46 12.04
N LYS A 88 -8.33 4.21 12.37
CA LYS A 88 -6.93 3.76 12.30
C LYS A 88 -6.40 3.79 10.86
N GLY A 89 -7.20 3.40 9.88
CA GLY A 89 -6.85 3.45 8.46
C GLY A 89 -6.62 4.87 7.97
N VAL A 90 -7.54 5.81 8.25
CA VAL A 90 -7.43 7.22 7.88
C VAL A 90 -6.21 7.86 8.54
N ARG A 91 -6.04 7.66 9.86
CA ARG A 91 -4.87 8.19 10.59
C ARG A 91 -3.57 7.69 9.97
N ARG A 92 -3.48 6.39 9.66
CA ARG A 92 -2.31 5.81 8.99
C ARG A 92 -2.11 6.39 7.60
N GLY A 93 -3.16 6.49 6.78
CA GLY A 93 -3.08 7.06 5.42
C GLY A 93 -2.55 8.49 5.42
N ILE A 94 -3.12 9.35 6.28
CA ILE A 94 -2.64 10.74 6.45
C ILE A 94 -1.20 10.77 6.97
N SER A 95 -0.87 9.96 7.98
CA SER A 95 0.51 9.88 8.49
C SER A 95 1.51 9.45 7.41
N LEU A 96 1.15 8.50 6.54
CA LEU A 96 2.02 8.05 5.45
C LEU A 96 2.23 9.15 4.40
N VAL A 97 1.17 9.86 4.00
CA VAL A 97 1.30 11.01 3.08
C VAL A 97 2.17 12.10 3.70
N PHE A 98 1.95 12.41 4.98
CA PHE A 98 2.76 13.40 5.69
C PHE A 98 4.24 13.00 5.76
N ILE A 99 4.54 11.74 6.13
CA ILE A 99 5.91 11.22 6.15
C ILE A 99 6.52 11.23 4.74
N ALA A 100 5.74 10.95 3.69
CA ALA A 100 6.22 10.98 2.31
C ALA A 100 6.67 12.37 1.87
N TYR A 101 5.92 13.41 2.25
CA TYR A 101 6.33 14.79 2.05
C TYR A 101 7.54 15.14 2.91
N LEU A 102 7.59 14.71 4.17
CA LEU A 102 8.69 15.03 5.08
C LEU A 102 10.01 14.39 4.65
N LEU A 103 10.01 13.12 4.23
CA LEU A 103 11.22 12.41 3.76
C LEU A 103 11.80 13.07 2.51
N ARG A 104 10.94 13.65 1.68
CA ARG A 104 11.29 14.27 0.40
C ARG A 104 11.62 15.75 0.53
N ALA A 105 11.02 16.42 1.51
CA ALA A 105 11.44 17.72 2.01
C ALA A 105 12.74 17.52 2.81
N ASN A 106 13.83 17.34 2.07
CA ASN A 106 15.16 17.20 2.65
C ASN A 106 15.39 18.39 3.62
N ILE A 107 15.48 18.10 4.93
CA ILE A 107 15.58 19.14 5.99
C ILE A 107 16.77 20.08 5.73
N PHE A 108 17.82 19.58 5.07
CA PHE A 108 18.97 20.36 4.64
C PHE A 108 18.69 21.29 3.45
N ASN A 109 17.80 20.91 2.52
CA ASN A 109 17.40 21.77 1.40
C ASN A 109 16.42 22.88 1.82
N LEU A 110 15.82 22.78 3.01
CA LEU A 110 14.95 23.84 3.55
C LEU A 110 15.73 25.12 3.89
N PHE A 111 17.04 25.02 4.09
CA PHE A 111 17.96 26.13 4.41
C PHE A 111 18.73 26.65 3.19
N SER A 112 18.58 26.03 2.01
CA SER A 112 19.21 26.46 0.76
C SER A 112 18.21 27.16 -0.14
N ASP A 113 18.58 28.32 -0.71
CA ASP A 113 17.73 29.21 -1.53
C ASP A 113 17.37 28.65 -2.93
N MET A 114 17.57 27.35 -3.16
CA MET A 114 17.11 26.67 -4.37
C MET A 114 15.85 25.88 -4.05
N THR A 115 14.72 26.35 -4.54
CA THR A 115 13.44 25.65 -4.52
C THR A 115 13.53 24.42 -5.42
N ASP A 116 14.12 23.36 -4.87
CA ASP A 116 14.45 22.16 -5.61
C ASP A 116 13.16 21.39 -5.95
N MET A 117 12.91 21.20 -7.25
CA MET A 117 11.71 20.54 -7.82
C MET A 117 11.50 19.09 -7.34
N ASN A 118 12.44 18.55 -6.57
CA ASN A 118 12.41 17.22 -5.97
C ASN A 118 11.25 17.00 -4.98
N VAL A 119 10.73 18.06 -4.35
CA VAL A 119 9.58 17.98 -3.42
C VAL A 119 8.32 17.46 -4.12
N ARG A 120 8.20 17.64 -5.44
CA ARG A 120 6.98 17.33 -6.20
C ARG A 120 6.96 15.97 -6.90
N LYS A 121 8.03 15.15 -6.86
CA LYS A 121 7.89 13.80 -7.46
C LYS A 121 7.01 12.93 -6.56
N VAL A 122 6.16 12.12 -7.18
CA VAL A 122 5.26 11.22 -6.47
C VAL A 122 6.04 9.95 -6.13
N ASP A 123 6.05 9.60 -4.85
CA ASP A 123 6.69 8.39 -4.35
C ASP A 123 5.67 7.28 -4.13
N VAL A 124 6.15 6.04 -4.02
CA VAL A 124 5.37 4.86 -3.62
C VAL A 124 4.59 5.13 -2.33
N LEU A 125 5.19 5.85 -1.38
CA LEU A 125 4.53 6.16 -0.10
C LEU A 125 3.29 7.06 -0.28
N HIS A 126 3.31 8.00 -1.22
CA HIS A 126 2.14 8.80 -1.58
C HIS A 126 1.06 7.92 -2.21
N CYS A 127 1.45 7.04 -3.14
CA CYS A 127 0.54 6.12 -3.80
C CYS A 127 -0.19 5.21 -2.79
N ILE A 128 0.53 4.63 -1.83
CA ILE A 128 -0.06 3.82 -0.74
C ILE A 128 -0.98 4.65 0.15
N GLY A 129 -0.57 5.87 0.52
CA GLY A 129 -1.35 6.76 1.36
C GLY A 129 -2.68 7.15 0.72
N PHE A 130 -2.64 7.59 -0.55
CA PHE A 130 -3.82 7.96 -1.32
C PHE A 130 -4.72 6.75 -1.62
N SER A 131 -4.16 5.58 -1.98
CA SER A 131 -4.97 4.39 -2.25
C SER A 131 -5.75 3.95 -1.02
N LEU A 132 -5.13 4.01 0.17
CA LEU A 132 -5.80 3.67 1.44
C LEU A 132 -6.93 4.65 1.76
N LEU A 133 -6.70 5.95 1.60
CA LEU A 133 -7.73 6.98 1.81
C LEU A 133 -8.88 6.82 0.81
N PHE A 134 -8.56 6.54 -0.46
CA PHE A 134 -9.55 6.29 -1.51
C PHE A 134 -10.42 5.07 -1.20
N LEU A 135 -9.83 3.94 -0.79
CA LEU A 135 -10.57 2.73 -0.39
C LEU A 135 -11.52 3.00 0.78
N ILE A 136 -11.07 3.75 1.78
CA ILE A 136 -11.91 4.12 2.94
C ILE A 136 -13.04 5.07 2.51
N ALA A 137 -12.76 6.05 1.66
CA ALA A 137 -13.76 6.95 1.13
C ALA A 137 -14.82 6.19 0.33
N PHE A 138 -14.40 5.23 -0.50
CA PHE A 138 -15.29 4.37 -1.27
C PHE A 138 -16.17 3.49 -0.36
N TYR A 139 -15.60 2.91 0.69
CA TYR A 139 -16.35 2.14 1.70
C TYR A 139 -17.42 3.00 2.40
N LEU A 140 -17.06 4.21 2.86
CA LEU A 140 -17.99 5.14 3.51
C LEU A 140 -19.08 5.62 2.55
N ALA A 141 -18.74 5.87 1.28
CA ALA A 141 -19.69 6.23 0.24
C ALA A 141 -20.69 5.08 -0.02
N SER A 142 -20.21 3.84 -0.09
CA SER A 142 -21.05 2.64 -0.25
C SER A 142 -21.98 2.43 0.95
N TYR A 143 -21.50 2.71 2.18
CA TYR A 143 -22.31 2.63 3.40
C TYR A 143 -23.42 3.69 3.43
N LYS A 144 -23.10 4.95 3.11
CA LYS A 144 -24.07 6.06 3.15
C LYS A 144 -25.21 5.89 2.13
N ARG A 145 -24.98 5.14 1.05
CA ARG A 145 -25.95 4.95 -0.04
C ARG A 145 -26.87 3.74 0.14
N LYS A 146 -26.73 2.95 1.21
CA LYS A 146 -27.57 1.77 1.53
C LYS A 146 -27.74 0.79 0.35
N SER A 147 -26.80 0.77 -0.60
CA SER A 147 -26.88 -0.02 -1.82
C SER A 147 -25.87 -1.15 -1.76
N HIS A 148 -26.37 -2.32 -1.43
CA HIS A 148 -25.64 -3.59 -1.37
C HIS A 148 -25.17 -4.09 -2.77
N TYR A 149 -25.30 -3.27 -3.82
CA TYR A 149 -25.13 -3.65 -5.23
C TYR A 149 -24.09 -2.83 -6.01
N LEU A 150 -23.48 -1.77 -5.44
CA LEU A 150 -22.49 -0.96 -6.17
C LEU A 150 -21.12 -1.65 -6.33
N LEU A 151 -20.71 -2.47 -5.36
CA LEU A 151 -19.46 -3.23 -5.39
C LEU A 151 -19.38 -4.24 -6.56
N PRO A 152 -20.40 -5.08 -6.83
CA PRO A 152 -20.37 -6.00 -7.98
C PRO A 152 -20.53 -5.28 -9.33
N VAL A 153 -21.26 -4.15 -9.40
CA VAL A 153 -21.48 -3.42 -10.67
C VAL A 153 -20.21 -2.72 -11.15
N PHE A 154 -19.38 -2.17 -10.25
CA PHE A 154 -18.11 -1.56 -10.63
C PHE A 154 -17.08 -2.60 -11.12
N LEU A 155 -17.16 -3.83 -10.62
CA LEU A 155 -16.29 -4.95 -11.01
C LEU A 155 -16.69 -5.58 -12.35
N LEU A 156 -17.95 -5.41 -12.78
CA LEU A 156 -18.47 -5.83 -14.09
C LEU A 156 -18.32 -4.76 -15.18
N MET A 157 -17.93 -3.54 -14.81
CA MET A 157 -17.79 -2.40 -15.74
C MET A 157 -16.32 -2.11 -16.10
N ILE A 158 -15.37 -2.90 -15.55
CA ILE A 158 -13.95 -2.89 -15.89
C ILE A 158 -13.65 -4.00 -16.90
#